data_AF-A0A8T3MQH1-F1
#
_entry.id   AF-A0A8T3MQH1-F1
#
_cell.length_a   1.000
_cell.length_b   1.000
_cell.length_c   1.000
_cell.angle_alpha   90.00
_cell.angle_beta   90.00
_cell.angle_gamma   90.00
#
_symmetry.space_group_name_H-M   'P 1'
#
loop_
_entity.id
_entity.type
_entity.pdbx_description
1 polymer ?
#
loop_
_entity_poly.entity_id
_entity_poly.type
_entity_poly.pdbx_seq_one_letter_code
_entity_poly.pdbx_strand_id
1 'polypeptide(L)'
;MEARDEVLQVMYWMLGEGISHEVDPAYVARFLVLPEEVVAHALQGLRDAHLVLRGAGAGTYRLTKHGIEEGGRRFYDEFRDLTKQPHGECAPGCWCHSPEGEGKPCPSVTRAAASA
;
A
#
# COMPACT_ATOMS: atom_id res chain seq x y z
N MET A 1 12.12 -10.82 7.46
CA MET A 1 10.81 -10.17 7.71
C MET A 1 10.40 -9.35 6.49
N GLU A 2 11.31 -8.57 5.91
CA GLU A 2 11.11 -7.76 4.69
C GLU A 2 10.42 -8.48 3.52
N ALA A 3 10.94 -9.62 3.05
CA ALA A 3 10.34 -10.34 1.92
C ALA A 3 8.85 -10.72 2.14
N ARG A 4 8.42 -10.89 3.39
CA ARG A 4 7.03 -11.22 3.72
C ARG A 4 6.12 -10.01 3.65
N ASP A 5 6.66 -8.83 3.95
CA ASP A 5 5.98 -7.54 3.82
C ASP A 5 5.88 -7.14 2.35
N GLU A 6 6.98 -7.25 1.59
CA GLU A 6 7.02 -6.98 0.15
C GLU A 6 6.02 -7.85 -0.63
N VAL A 7 5.98 -9.15 -0.32
CA VAL A 7 5.01 -10.08 -0.93
C VAL A 7 3.57 -9.68 -0.58
N LEU A 8 3.29 -9.27 0.66
CA LEU A 8 1.95 -8.84 1.04
C LEU A 8 1.54 -7.54 0.34
N GLN A 9 2.44 -6.55 0.31
CA GLN A 9 2.23 -5.26 -0.33
C GLN A 9 2.03 -5.39 -1.84
N VAL A 10 2.84 -6.21 -2.53
CA VAL A 10 2.69 -6.41 -3.97
C VAL A 10 1.40 -7.15 -4.32
N MET A 11 0.98 -8.13 -3.51
CA MET A 11 -0.32 -8.79 -3.68
C MET A 11 -1.47 -7.80 -3.48
N TYR A 12 -1.37 -6.92 -2.48
CA TYR A 12 -2.35 -5.86 -2.24
C TYR A 12 -2.44 -4.89 -3.43
N TRP A 13 -1.29 -4.45 -3.94
CA TRP A 13 -1.21 -3.58 -5.10
C TRP A 13 -1.81 -4.25 -6.35
N MET A 14 -1.46 -5.49 -6.65
CA MET A 14 -2.02 -6.25 -7.78
C MET A 14 -3.54 -6.37 -7.72
N LEU A 15 -4.08 -6.59 -6.51
CA LEU A 15 -5.52 -6.66 -6.31
C LEU A 15 -6.19 -5.31 -6.57
N GLY A 16 -5.60 -4.22 -6.07
CA GLY A 16 -6.11 -2.85 -6.25
C GLY A 16 -6.12 -2.40 -7.72
N GLU A 17 -5.09 -2.76 -8.48
CA GLU A 17 -4.98 -2.47 -9.91
C GLU A 17 -5.76 -3.45 -10.81
N GLY A 18 -6.39 -4.48 -10.24
CA GLY A 18 -7.08 -5.52 -11.00
C GLY A 18 -6.16 -6.40 -11.85
N ILE A 19 -4.86 -6.44 -11.53
CA ILE A 19 -3.84 -7.23 -12.25
C ILE A 19 -4.02 -8.72 -11.96
N SER A 20 -4.20 -9.08 -10.69
CA SER A 20 -4.51 -10.45 -10.31
C SER A 20 -5.22 -10.53 -8.96
N HIS A 21 -6.14 -11.48 -8.85
CA HIS A 21 -6.82 -11.84 -7.61
C HIS A 21 -6.23 -13.11 -6.95
N GLU A 22 -5.49 -13.93 -7.71
CA GLU A 22 -4.76 -15.10 -7.21
C GLU A 22 -3.36 -15.17 -7.82
N VAL A 23 -2.37 -15.55 -7.03
CA VAL A 23 -0.97 -15.57 -7.48
C VAL A 23 -0.28 -16.87 -7.09
N ASP A 24 0.63 -17.34 -7.93
CA ASP A 24 1.63 -18.35 -7.54
C ASP A 24 2.98 -17.66 -7.20
N PRO A 25 3.93 -18.37 -6.55
CA PRO A 25 5.22 -17.79 -6.18
C PRO A 25 6.02 -17.25 -7.37
N ALA A 26 6.02 -17.97 -8.49
CA ALA A 26 6.77 -17.59 -9.69
C ALA A 26 6.23 -16.29 -10.29
N TYR A 27 4.91 -16.08 -10.24
CA TYR A 27 4.28 -14.87 -10.73
C TYR A 27 4.65 -13.66 -9.85
N VAL A 28 4.56 -13.78 -8.53
CA VAL A 28 4.94 -12.71 -7.60
C VAL A 28 6.43 -12.36 -7.73
N ALA A 29 7.30 -13.36 -7.88
CA ALA A 29 8.74 -13.17 -8.07
C ALA A 29 9.11 -12.40 -9.36
N ARG A 30 8.21 -12.20 -10.32
CA ARG A 30 8.46 -11.34 -11.49
C ARG A 30 8.36 -9.84 -11.16
N PHE A 31 7.64 -9.51 -10.10
CA PHE A 31 7.42 -8.13 -9.66
C PHE A 31 8.38 -7.73 -8.53
N LEU A 32 8.90 -8.71 -7.81
CA LEU A 32 9.89 -8.53 -6.77
C LEU A 32 11.26 -8.94 -7.30
N VAL A 33 12.32 -8.24 -6.91
CA VAL A 33 13.71 -8.66 -7.24
C VAL A 33 14.14 -9.74 -6.24
N LEU A 34 13.34 -10.80 -6.11
CA LEU A 34 13.49 -11.89 -5.15
C LEU A 34 13.45 -13.26 -5.82
N PRO A 35 14.20 -14.25 -5.33
CA PRO A 35 14.08 -15.63 -5.78
C PRO A 35 12.69 -16.24 -5.49
N GLU A 36 12.22 -17.13 -6.36
CA GLU A 36 10.91 -17.80 -6.23
C GLU A 36 10.78 -18.55 -4.90
N GLU A 37 11.83 -19.22 -4.44
CA GLU A 37 11.86 -19.96 -3.19
C GLU A 37 11.66 -19.05 -1.97
N VAL A 38 12.19 -17.82 -2.01
CA VAL A 38 12.02 -16.81 -0.96
C VAL A 38 10.56 -16.36 -0.92
N VAL A 39 9.98 -16.10 -2.09
CA VAL A 39 8.57 -15.74 -2.24
C VAL A 39 7.65 -16.87 -1.77
N ALA A 40 7.96 -18.13 -2.13
CA ALA A 40 7.19 -19.29 -1.69
C ALA A 40 7.20 -19.44 -0.17
N HIS A 41 8.36 -19.26 0.47
CA HIS A 41 8.49 -19.28 1.93
C HIS A 41 7.73 -18.11 2.59
N ALA A 42 7.80 -16.91 2.00
CA ALA A 42 7.04 -15.75 2.46
C ALA A 42 5.53 -15.99 2.40
N LEU A 43 5.00 -16.54 1.31
CA LEU A 43 3.59 -16.89 1.13
C LEU A 43 3.13 -17.94 2.15
N GLN A 44 3.97 -18.95 2.44
CA GLN A 44 3.68 -19.92 3.50
C GLN A 44 3.56 -19.22 4.85
N GLY A 45 4.52 -18.35 5.18
CA GLY A 45 4.43 -17.53 6.38
C GLY A 45 3.12 -16.74 6.41
N LEU A 46 2.81 -15.94 5.38
CA LEU A 46 1.60 -15.13 5.33
C LEU A 46 0.33 -15.98 5.53
N ARG A 47 0.30 -17.20 5.00
CA ARG A 47 -0.79 -18.14 5.21
C ARG A 47 -0.88 -18.55 6.68
N ASP A 48 0.24 -18.87 7.30
CA ASP A 48 0.28 -19.27 8.71
C ASP A 48 -0.17 -18.11 9.63
N ALA A 49 0.03 -16.85 9.23
CA ALA A 49 -0.53 -15.66 9.89
C ALA A 49 -1.94 -15.25 9.41
N HIS A 50 -2.60 -16.06 8.58
CA HIS A 50 -3.98 -15.88 8.13
C HIS A 50 -4.21 -14.62 7.26
N LEU A 51 -3.14 -14.10 6.65
CA LEU A 51 -3.18 -12.96 5.73
C LEU A 51 -3.44 -13.40 4.28
N VAL A 52 -3.12 -14.66 3.94
CA VAL A 52 -3.47 -15.27 2.65
C VAL A 52 -4.11 -16.63 2.85
N LEU A 53 -4.89 -17.06 1.87
CA LEU A 53 -5.47 -18.41 1.75
C LEU A 53 -4.99 -19.06 0.47
N ARG A 54 -5.15 -20.39 0.37
CA ARG A 54 -5.02 -21.09 -0.91
C ARG A 54 -6.07 -20.56 -1.89
N GLY A 55 -5.63 -20.31 -3.11
CA GLY A 55 -6.52 -19.99 -4.22
C GLY A 55 -7.22 -21.23 -4.77
N ALA A 56 -8.04 -21.02 -5.80
CA ALA A 56 -8.68 -22.10 -6.56
C ALA A 56 -7.68 -22.83 -7.47
N GLY A 57 -6.64 -22.12 -7.93
CA GLY A 57 -5.53 -22.70 -8.70
C GLY A 57 -4.61 -23.57 -7.85
N ALA A 58 -4.04 -24.61 -8.46
CA ALA A 58 -3.02 -25.44 -7.81
C ALA A 58 -1.80 -24.58 -7.46
N GLY A 59 -1.44 -24.51 -6.18
CA GLY A 59 -0.29 -23.74 -5.70
C GLY A 59 -0.52 -22.23 -5.62
N THR A 60 -1.70 -21.72 -5.96
CA THR A 60 -1.99 -20.28 -5.88
C THR A 60 -2.42 -19.85 -4.47
N TYR A 61 -2.33 -18.54 -4.24
CA TYR A 61 -2.73 -17.86 -3.02
C TYR A 61 -3.58 -16.64 -3.35
N ARG A 62 -4.46 -16.28 -2.44
CA ARG A 62 -5.23 -15.02 -2.48
C ARG A 62 -5.23 -14.33 -1.12
N LEU A 63 -5.37 -13.01 -1.12
CA LEU A 63 -5.49 -12.25 0.11
C LEU A 63 -6.78 -12.61 0.87
N THR A 64 -6.69 -12.68 2.20
CA THR A 64 -7.87 -12.60 3.06
C THR A 64 -8.31 -11.17 3.22
N LYS A 65 -9.49 -10.93 3.80
CA LYS A 65 -9.90 -9.59 4.23
C LYS A 65 -8.83 -8.94 5.12
N HIS A 66 -8.28 -9.69 6.08
CA HIS A 66 -7.24 -9.21 6.96
C HIS A 66 -5.92 -8.94 6.23
N GLY A 67 -5.58 -9.76 5.23
CA GLY A 67 -4.43 -9.53 4.35
C GLY A 67 -4.55 -8.25 3.53
N ILE A 68 -5.75 -7.91 3.05
CA ILE A 68 -6.01 -6.66 2.34
C ILE A 68 -5.79 -5.46 3.28
N GLU A 69 -6.34 -5.52 4.49
CA GLU A 69 -6.20 -4.44 5.49
C GLU A 69 -4.72 -4.23 5.87
N GLU A 70 -4.01 -5.31 6.21
CA GLU A 70 -2.60 -5.22 6.63
C GLU A 70 -1.67 -4.87 5.46
N GLY A 71 -1.92 -5.41 4.27
CA GLY A 71 -1.17 -5.09 3.06
C GLY A 71 -1.32 -3.61 2.70
N GLY A 72 -2.55 -3.09 2.75
CA GLY A 72 -2.82 -1.67 2.52
C GLY A 72 -2.18 -0.77 3.56
N ARG A 73 -2.21 -1.15 4.85
CA ARG A 73 -1.51 -0.41 5.92
C ARG A 73 -0.01 -0.33 5.66
N ARG A 74 0.64 -1.47 5.40
CA ARG A 74 2.10 -1.52 5.14
C ARG A 74 2.47 -0.79 3.86
N PHE A 75 1.67 -0.93 2.81
CA PHE A 75 1.88 -0.19 1.57
C PHE A 75 1.78 1.31 1.82
N TYR A 76 0.73 1.76 2.51
CA TYR A 76 0.60 3.17 2.89
C TYR A 76 1.79 3.65 3.74
N ASP A 77 2.20 2.90 4.76
CA ASP A 77 3.29 3.29 5.65
C ASP A 77 4.63 3.47 4.92
N GLU A 78 4.89 2.67 3.89
CA GLU A 78 6.11 2.76 3.06
C GLU A 78 6.04 3.94 2.08
N PHE A 79 4.89 4.15 1.42
CA PHE A 79 4.73 5.19 0.41
C PHE A 79 4.24 6.54 0.96
N ARG A 80 3.91 6.64 2.26
CA ARG A 80 3.36 7.85 2.88
C ARG A 80 4.23 9.09 2.66
N ASP A 81 5.55 8.91 2.58
CA ASP A 81 6.49 10.02 2.43
C ASP A 81 6.60 10.48 0.96
N LEU A 82 6.19 9.61 0.01
CA LEU A 82 6.12 9.91 -1.43
C LEU A 82 4.75 10.51 -1.84
N THR A 83 3.68 10.23 -1.09
CA THR A 83 2.32 10.74 -1.37
C THR A 83 1.92 11.96 -0.53
N LYS A 84 2.77 12.40 0.40
CA LYS A 84 2.60 13.70 1.04
C LYS A 84 2.72 14.79 -0.03
N GLN A 85 1.76 15.73 -0.06
CA GLN A 85 2.06 17.02 -0.68
C GLN A 85 3.38 17.52 -0.07
N PRO A 86 4.36 17.96 -0.87
CA PRO A 86 5.55 18.57 -0.31
C PRO A 86 5.09 19.71 0.61
N HIS A 87 5.58 19.69 1.84
CA HIS A 87 5.23 20.68 2.86
C HIS A 87 5.45 22.09 2.30
N GLY A 88 4.36 22.82 2.01
CA GLY A 88 4.41 24.18 1.49
C GLY A 88 3.81 24.39 0.10
N GLU A 89 3.38 23.35 -0.61
CA GLU A 89 2.69 23.54 -1.90
C GLU A 89 1.17 23.64 -1.72
N CYS A 90 0.70 24.88 -1.81
CA CYS A 90 -0.70 25.21 -2.03
C CYS A 90 -1.31 24.44 -3.22
N ALA A 91 -2.53 23.93 -3.06
CA ALA A 91 -3.30 23.42 -4.20
C ALA A 91 -3.53 24.54 -5.25
N PRO A 92 -3.73 24.21 -6.55
CA PRO A 92 -4.12 25.21 -7.54
C PRO A 92 -5.34 26.02 -7.07
N GLY A 93 -5.22 27.35 -7.04
CA GLY A 93 -6.28 28.25 -6.53
C GLY A 93 -6.21 28.59 -5.03
N CYS A 94 -5.13 28.21 -4.34
CA CYS A 94 -4.86 28.62 -2.97
C CYS A 94 -4.63 30.14 -2.89
N TRP A 95 -5.50 30.83 -2.15
CA TRP A 95 -5.46 32.29 -2.01
C TRP A 95 -4.44 32.76 -0.95
N CYS A 96 -3.74 31.88 -0.23
CA CYS A 96 -2.85 32.30 0.87
C CYS A 96 -1.54 32.97 0.41
N HIS A 97 -1.28 33.01 -0.89
CA HIS A 97 -0.17 33.78 -1.49
C HIS A 97 -0.65 35.03 -2.24
N SER A 98 -1.95 35.35 -2.18
CA SER A 98 -2.49 36.57 -2.74
C SER A 98 -2.66 37.66 -1.66
N PRO A 99 -2.75 38.95 -2.03
CA PRO A 99 -3.01 40.02 -1.07
C PRO A 99 -4.29 39.80 -0.26
N GLU A 100 -5.30 39.11 -0.82
CA GLU A 100 -6.52 38.77 -0.10
C GLU A 100 -6.31 37.72 1.02
N GLY A 101 -5.19 37.00 0.99
CA GLY A 101 -4.81 35.96 1.94
C GLY A 101 -3.86 36.36 3.05
N GLU A 102 -3.32 37.57 3.01
CA GLU A 102 -2.40 38.10 4.02
C GLU A 102 -3.04 37.99 5.43
N GLY A 103 -2.35 37.32 6.36
CA GLY A 103 -2.80 37.16 7.75
C GLY A 103 -3.90 36.11 8.00
N LYS A 104 -4.34 35.35 6.99
CA LYS A 104 -5.34 34.28 7.16
C LYS A 104 -4.68 32.89 7.11
N PRO A 105 -5.18 31.90 7.87
CA PRO A 105 -4.62 30.55 7.88
C PRO A 105 -4.80 29.88 6.51
N CYS A 106 -3.73 29.26 6.01
CA CYS A 106 -3.78 28.59 4.71
C CYS A 106 -4.80 27.43 4.75
N PRO A 107 -5.75 27.36 3.81
CA PRO A 107 -6.78 26.32 3.81
C PRO A 107 -6.20 24.90 3.66
N SER A 108 -4.98 24.76 3.11
CA SER A 108 -4.27 23.47 3.00
C SER A 108 -3.67 22.99 4.33
N VAL A 109 -3.47 23.86 5.33
CA VAL A 109 -2.94 23.46 6.65
C VAL A 109 -4.03 23.20 7.70
N THR A 110 -5.26 23.66 7.47
CA THR A 110 -6.33 23.58 8.49
C THR A 110 -6.96 22.19 8.66
N ARG A 111 -6.57 21.18 7.87
CA ARG A 111 -7.15 19.83 7.93
C ARG A 111 -6.39 18.82 8.81
N ALA A 112 -5.55 19.28 9.74
CA ALA A 112 -4.97 18.42 10.78
C ALA A 112 -5.74 18.44 12.12
N ALA A 113 -6.81 19.24 12.26
CA ALA A 113 -7.56 19.38 13.51
C ALA A 113 -9.08 19.40 13.30
N ALA A 114 -9.65 18.26 12.88
CA ALA A 114 -11.08 17.99 13.05
C ALA A 114 -11.31 16.48 13.14
N SER A 115 -11.01 15.92 14.30
CA SER A 115 -11.57 14.65 14.77
C SER A 115 -11.78 14.77 16.28
N ALA A 116 -12.99 15.15 16.64
CA ALA A 116 -13.64 14.94 17.93
C ALA A 116 -15.15 14.94 17.69
#